data_AF-A0A8H3NJE2-F1
#
_entry.id   AF-A0A8H3NJE2-F1
#
_cell.length_a   1.000
_cell.length_b   1.000
_cell.length_c   1.000
_cell.angle_alpha   90.00
_cell.angle_beta   90.00
_cell.angle_gamma   90.00
#
_symmetry.space_group_name_H-M   'P 1'
#
loop_
_entity.id
_entity.type
_entity.pdbx_description
1 polymer ?
#
loop_
_entity_poly.entity_id
_entity_poly.type
_entity_poly.pdbx_seq_one_letter_code
_entity_poly.pdbx_strand_id
1 'polypeptide(L)'
;MATSHYKKKRSCFMEVSALLLIIQANKLEEMSTYKTIAQEENLNSTPQEAEGSRLLDANLESCFRKLLLFPPLLLCNGISLLLITGPVDGWTFKGKQYDWISANRATTQLIVQTLASLLGLALVATVRSMANFWARNWLTRRPMLLDTVAFFSSVTTSQINWSLRGIRLPVLLLTALVALVPAAVWAGAITPILTVLTGQTPLSIPTARWTNATSNLWNNNNWYTYQIQGGPRVYSELGVFSYAYHSDRFSYFINDGSTATNTTESPQRFPKSDNTNFTYYGRSYGMGATVGLNDSFTLDPYIRSYTYNDTGYLTQYTCDYDTNFAIQLELTTSSPVPVYYVHLPGNDGFYVASQQGITLAIAAANTHNWAFYMGASSKYSVLNATFCNATYSPTLFTVHVDLTERLITVKPQETLAKVDEFTPAPEYIVWSGADTAASLSMIGTTSYTSLIGDMFIRNINRTYYAAGGKGAVNPLQAVQDTAEVLWDAAYVGASSAQLVIAQEYEVRDVIAQVVAYRIGQPFYIYLITAINATALLLLVVEAIRTRFWASLPQLDFADVKSTVVASSVGGTAIAEAVKEGYEKMGERPIKEVWRGSRADRLAGDIAVMIVEKENSPCITACK
;
A
#
# COMPACT_ATOMS: atom_id res chain seq x y z
N MET A 1 -30.63 -19.48 -23.53
CA MET A 1 -30.80 -18.03 -23.76
C MET A 1 -29.83 -17.31 -22.86
N ALA A 2 -28.78 -16.62 -23.26
CA ALA A 2 -28.21 -16.33 -24.56
C ALA A 2 -26.68 -16.27 -24.40
N THR A 3 -25.98 -16.88 -25.34
CA THR A 3 -24.53 -16.82 -25.57
C THR A 3 -24.19 -15.57 -26.40
N SER A 4 -23.18 -14.79 -26.02
CA SER A 4 -22.22 -14.10 -26.92
C SER A 4 -21.49 -12.96 -26.19
N HIS A 5 -20.20 -13.14 -25.90
CA HIS A 5 -19.13 -12.21 -26.29
C HIS A 5 -17.80 -12.67 -25.66
N TYR A 6 -17.01 -13.40 -26.45
CA TYR A 6 -15.61 -13.69 -26.19
C TYR A 6 -14.74 -12.91 -27.19
N LYS A 7 -13.54 -12.54 -26.73
CA LYS A 7 -12.37 -12.00 -27.46
C LYS A 7 -12.41 -10.52 -27.85
N LYS A 8 -11.55 -9.71 -27.22
CA LYS A 8 -10.29 -9.19 -27.81
C LYS A 8 -9.54 -8.33 -26.78
N LYS A 9 -8.46 -8.84 -26.18
CA LYS A 9 -7.41 -8.03 -25.52
C LYS A 9 -6.17 -8.88 -25.30
N ARG A 10 -5.34 -8.99 -26.33
CA ARG A 10 -3.94 -9.44 -26.25
C ARG A 10 -3.15 -8.74 -27.35
N SER A 11 -1.91 -8.38 -27.00
CA SER A 11 -0.82 -7.94 -27.87
C SER A 11 -0.73 -6.44 -28.15
N CYS A 12 0.14 -5.76 -27.38
CA CYS A 12 0.74 -4.47 -27.75
C CYS A 12 2.28 -4.48 -27.63
N PHE A 13 2.90 -5.64 -27.40
CA PHE A 13 4.37 -5.73 -27.19
C PHE A 13 5.10 -6.61 -28.21
N MET A 14 4.37 -7.23 -29.14
CA MET A 14 4.93 -8.01 -30.24
C MET A 14 5.09 -7.21 -31.56
N GLU A 15 4.76 -5.91 -31.55
CA GLU A 15 4.64 -5.13 -32.78
C GLU A 15 5.95 -4.63 -33.36
N VAL A 16 7.06 -4.53 -32.61
CA VAL A 16 8.30 -3.96 -33.18
C VAL A 16 9.09 -4.99 -34.02
N SER A 17 9.14 -6.25 -33.56
CA SER A 17 9.71 -7.35 -34.39
C SER A 17 8.76 -7.76 -35.52
N ALA A 18 7.43 -7.68 -35.30
CA ALA A 18 6.46 -7.86 -36.36
C ALA A 18 6.46 -6.71 -37.36
N LEU A 19 6.73 -5.44 -36.97
CA LEU A 19 6.88 -4.32 -37.91
C LEU A 19 8.10 -4.51 -38.82
N LEU A 20 9.23 -4.97 -38.26
CA LEU A 20 10.42 -5.30 -39.04
C LEU A 20 10.15 -6.44 -40.05
N LEU A 21 9.29 -7.40 -39.70
CA LEU A 21 8.84 -8.47 -40.59
C LEU A 21 7.75 -8.06 -41.60
N ILE A 22 6.84 -7.15 -41.23
CA ILE A 22 5.76 -6.64 -42.10
C ILE A 22 6.30 -5.65 -43.14
N ILE A 23 7.28 -4.81 -42.76
CA ILE A 23 8.03 -3.97 -43.72
C ILE A 23 8.83 -4.84 -44.70
N GLN A 24 9.24 -6.05 -44.30
CA GLN A 24 9.89 -7.02 -45.18
C GLN A 24 8.92 -7.66 -46.20
N ALA A 25 7.64 -7.86 -45.85
CA ALA A 25 6.66 -8.50 -46.74
C ALA A 25 6.16 -7.55 -47.84
N ASN A 26 5.84 -6.29 -47.50
CA ASN A 26 5.25 -5.36 -48.47
C ASN A 26 6.24 -4.79 -49.52
N LYS A 27 7.55 -5.00 -49.36
CA LYS A 27 8.56 -4.49 -50.29
C LYS A 27 9.15 -5.55 -51.24
N LEU A 28 8.72 -6.81 -51.09
CA LEU A 28 9.12 -7.92 -51.96
C LEU A 28 8.37 -7.92 -53.30
N GLU A 29 7.25 -7.21 -53.44
CA GLU A 29 6.51 -7.09 -54.72
C GLU A 29 7.06 -6.00 -55.65
N GLU A 30 7.77 -4.98 -55.16
CA GLU A 30 8.21 -3.84 -55.99
C GLU A 30 9.65 -3.94 -56.55
N MET A 31 10.46 -4.94 -56.15
CA MET A 31 11.89 -5.02 -56.52
C MET A 31 12.22 -6.02 -57.65
N SER A 32 11.25 -6.41 -58.47
CA SER A 32 11.43 -7.39 -59.57
C SER A 32 12.19 -6.87 -60.80
N THR A 33 12.60 -5.61 -60.87
CA THR A 33 13.16 -5.03 -62.11
C THR A 33 14.31 -4.07 -61.86
N TYR A 34 15.49 -4.61 -61.57
CA TYR A 34 16.75 -3.91 -61.81
C TYR A 34 17.76 -4.89 -62.41
N LYS A 35 17.90 -4.85 -63.74
CA LYS A 35 19.06 -5.44 -64.45
C LYS A 35 20.28 -4.55 -64.17
N THR A 36 21.35 -5.16 -63.67
CA THR A 36 22.65 -4.50 -63.45
C THR A 36 23.33 -4.18 -64.77
N ILE A 37 23.79 -2.93 -64.93
CA ILE A 37 24.49 -2.36 -66.09
C ILE A 37 25.94 -2.89 -66.24
N ALA A 38 26.44 -3.66 -65.28
CA ALA A 38 27.82 -4.19 -65.30
C ALA A 38 28.05 -5.40 -66.25
N GLN A 39 27.11 -5.73 -67.14
CA GLN A 39 27.18 -6.93 -67.98
C GLN A 39 27.36 -6.64 -69.49
N GLU A 40 27.54 -5.37 -69.90
CA GLU A 40 27.64 -5.01 -71.33
C GLU A 40 29.05 -4.64 -71.82
N GLU A 41 30.06 -4.49 -70.95
CA GLU A 41 31.44 -4.26 -71.37
C GLU A 41 32.37 -5.38 -70.88
N ASN A 42 32.38 -6.50 -71.60
CA ASN A 42 33.54 -7.38 -71.80
C ASN A 42 33.10 -8.68 -72.50
N LEU A 43 32.87 -8.59 -73.81
CA LEU A 43 32.63 -9.77 -74.65
C LEU A 43 33.94 -10.14 -75.35
N ASN A 44 34.89 -10.72 -74.59
CA ASN A 44 35.96 -11.62 -75.08
C ASN A 44 36.92 -12.01 -73.95
N SER A 45 36.48 -12.93 -73.09
CA SER A 45 37.39 -13.86 -72.43
C SER A 45 36.65 -15.17 -72.11
N THR A 46 37.34 -16.27 -72.37
CA THR A 46 36.93 -17.66 -72.18
C THR A 46 36.51 -17.97 -70.73
N PRO A 47 35.69 -19.02 -70.51
CA PRO A 47 35.03 -19.27 -69.22
C PRO A 47 36.04 -19.75 -68.18
N GLN A 48 36.48 -18.85 -67.30
CA GLN A 48 37.02 -19.22 -66.00
C GLN A 48 35.84 -19.38 -65.04
N GLU A 49 35.75 -20.59 -64.47
CA GLU A 49 34.79 -20.97 -63.44
C GLU A 49 34.63 -19.86 -62.39
N ALA A 50 33.39 -19.43 -62.19
CA ALA A 50 33.00 -18.61 -61.06
C ALA A 50 33.11 -19.44 -59.77
N GLU A 51 34.32 -19.52 -59.23
CA GLU A 51 34.60 -20.04 -57.88
C GLU A 51 34.04 -19.04 -56.86
N GLY A 52 32.74 -19.15 -56.62
CA GLY A 52 31.97 -18.29 -55.71
C GLY A 52 32.42 -18.41 -54.26
N SER A 53 33.32 -17.51 -53.86
CA SER A 53 33.31 -16.77 -52.59
C SER A 53 32.74 -17.50 -51.36
N ARG A 54 33.46 -18.49 -50.83
CA ARG A 54 33.37 -18.82 -49.40
C ARG A 54 34.31 -17.88 -48.64
N LEU A 55 33.76 -17.05 -47.76
CA LEU A 55 34.55 -16.32 -46.75
C LEU A 55 35.45 -17.32 -46.03
N LEU A 56 36.78 -17.12 -46.06
CA LEU A 56 37.72 -17.96 -45.33
C LEU A 56 37.43 -17.92 -43.82
N ASP A 57 37.57 -19.06 -43.14
CA ASP A 57 37.35 -19.22 -41.69
C ASP A 57 38.14 -18.20 -40.84
N ALA A 58 39.27 -17.70 -41.36
CA ALA A 58 40.10 -16.69 -40.71
C ALA A 58 39.43 -15.31 -40.54
N ASN A 59 38.37 -15.02 -41.30
CA ASN A 59 37.65 -13.73 -41.29
C ASN A 59 36.34 -13.78 -40.46
N LEU A 60 36.13 -14.84 -39.68
CA LEU A 60 34.93 -15.02 -38.85
C LEU A 60 35.12 -14.44 -37.43
N GLU A 61 34.03 -13.93 -36.86
CA GLU A 61 34.01 -13.39 -35.48
C GLU A 61 34.36 -14.47 -34.44
N SER A 62 35.08 -14.06 -33.39
CA SER A 62 35.55 -14.97 -32.33
C SER A 62 34.38 -15.53 -31.52
N CYS A 63 34.47 -16.80 -31.14
CA CYS A 63 33.51 -17.45 -30.26
C CYS A 63 33.34 -16.68 -28.93
N PHE A 64 34.42 -16.11 -28.40
CA PHE A 64 34.40 -15.34 -27.15
C PHE A 64 33.50 -14.11 -27.23
N ARG A 65 33.55 -13.36 -28.33
CA ARG A 65 32.70 -12.18 -28.54
C ARG A 65 31.22 -12.54 -28.69
N LYS A 66 30.93 -13.69 -29.28
CA LYS A 66 29.56 -14.22 -29.39
C LYS A 66 29.01 -14.62 -28.02
N LEU A 67 29.85 -15.22 -27.17
CA LEU A 67 29.49 -15.59 -25.80
C LEU A 67 29.25 -14.38 -24.89
N LEU A 68 29.91 -13.25 -25.15
CA LEU A 68 29.83 -12.02 -24.34
C LEU A 68 28.42 -11.38 -24.33
N LEU A 69 27.52 -11.81 -25.21
CA LEU A 69 26.10 -11.39 -25.22
C LEU A 69 25.28 -12.00 -24.08
N PHE A 70 25.68 -13.15 -23.54
CA PHE A 70 24.89 -13.88 -22.55
C PHE A 70 25.00 -13.31 -21.12
N PRO A 71 26.19 -12.97 -20.59
CA PRO A 71 26.34 -12.53 -19.20
C PRO A 71 25.44 -11.35 -18.79
N PRO A 72 25.28 -10.27 -19.59
CA PRO A 72 24.42 -9.15 -19.22
C PRO A 72 22.94 -9.56 -19.04
N LEU A 73 22.42 -10.42 -19.92
CA LEU A 73 21.04 -10.91 -19.82
C LEU A 73 20.88 -11.94 -18.69
N LEU A 74 21.87 -12.80 -18.46
CA LEU A 74 21.86 -13.72 -17.32
C LEU A 74 21.86 -12.96 -15.99
N LEU A 75 22.64 -11.89 -15.87
CA LEU A 75 22.64 -11.01 -14.70
C LEU A 75 21.27 -10.36 -14.49
N CYS A 76 20.71 -9.76 -15.55
CA CYS A 76 19.38 -9.12 -15.48
C CYS A 76 18.28 -10.12 -15.10
N ASN A 77 18.29 -11.32 -15.69
CA ASN A 77 17.34 -12.39 -15.37
C ASN A 77 17.51 -12.88 -13.94
N GLY A 78 18.75 -13.09 -13.47
CA GLY A 78 19.06 -13.52 -12.12
C GLY A 78 18.56 -12.55 -11.06
N ILE A 79 18.79 -11.24 -11.26
CA ILE A 79 18.28 -10.19 -10.36
C ILE A 79 16.75 -10.14 -10.40
N SER A 80 16.13 -10.20 -11.58
CA SER A 80 14.67 -10.17 -11.67
C SER A 80 14.01 -11.39 -11.05
N LEU A 81 14.65 -12.57 -11.16
CA LEU A 81 14.18 -13.80 -10.52
C LEU A 81 14.29 -13.69 -9.00
N LEU A 82 15.41 -13.16 -8.48
CA LEU A 82 15.61 -12.93 -7.04
C LEU A 82 14.55 -11.97 -6.45
N LEU A 83 14.12 -10.97 -7.21
CA LEU A 83 13.05 -10.06 -6.80
C LEU A 83 11.68 -10.77 -6.74
N ILE A 84 11.42 -11.74 -7.62
CA ILE A 84 10.19 -12.55 -7.62
C ILE A 84 10.21 -13.61 -6.53
N THR A 85 11.33 -14.32 -6.35
CA THR A 85 11.46 -15.41 -5.37
C THR A 85 11.66 -14.91 -3.94
N GLY A 86 11.48 -13.61 -3.71
CA GLY A 86 11.48 -13.06 -2.36
C GLY A 86 10.41 -13.71 -1.47
N PRO A 87 10.46 -13.47 -0.14
CA PRO A 87 9.44 -13.92 0.81
C PRO A 87 8.02 -13.57 0.33
N VAL A 88 7.00 -14.24 0.87
CA VAL A 88 5.57 -14.00 0.52
C VAL A 88 5.19 -12.51 0.63
N ASP A 89 5.83 -11.78 1.56
CA ASP A 89 5.63 -10.34 1.78
C ASP A 89 6.59 -9.42 0.99
N GLY A 90 7.50 -10.03 0.22
CA GLY A 90 8.59 -9.39 -0.50
C GLY A 90 9.82 -9.10 0.37
N TRP A 91 10.82 -8.46 -0.25
CA TRP A 91 11.99 -7.96 0.46
C TRP A 91 11.61 -6.67 1.19
N THR A 92 11.61 -6.69 2.52
CA THR A 92 11.16 -5.57 3.36
C THR A 92 12.26 -5.04 4.27
N PHE A 93 12.40 -3.72 4.35
CA PHE A 93 13.25 -3.00 5.29
C PHE A 93 12.42 -2.49 6.46
N LYS A 94 12.87 -2.78 7.68
CA LYS A 94 12.23 -2.41 8.95
C LYS A 94 13.24 -1.68 9.83
N GLY A 95 12.79 -1.10 10.94
CA GLY A 95 13.67 -0.58 11.98
C GLY A 95 14.70 0.44 11.47
N LYS A 96 15.98 0.24 11.81
CA LYS A 96 17.08 1.13 11.40
C LYS A 96 17.21 1.28 9.88
N GLN A 97 16.93 0.24 9.10
CA GLN A 97 16.96 0.34 7.63
C GLN A 97 15.82 1.22 7.11
N TYR A 98 14.63 1.15 7.73
CA TYR A 98 13.51 2.04 7.42
C TYR A 98 13.88 3.49 7.72
N ASP A 99 14.48 3.77 8.88
CA ASP A 99 14.90 5.12 9.26
C ASP A 99 15.94 5.69 8.30
N TRP A 100 16.92 4.88 7.89
CA TRP A 100 17.94 5.31 6.95
C TRP A 100 17.34 5.69 5.58
N ILE A 101 16.44 4.85 5.04
CA ILE A 101 15.76 5.13 3.76
C ILE A 101 14.86 6.38 3.89
N SER A 102 14.15 6.50 5.01
CA SER A 102 13.26 7.63 5.27
C SER A 102 14.02 8.96 5.41
N ALA A 103 15.18 8.95 6.06
CA ALA A 103 16.04 10.12 6.20
C ALA A 103 16.78 10.47 4.90
N ASN A 104 17.20 9.47 4.12
CA ASN A 104 18.02 9.65 2.92
C ASN A 104 17.27 9.30 1.62
N ARG A 105 16.06 9.83 1.46
CA ARG A 105 15.21 9.55 0.28
C ARG A 105 15.89 9.91 -1.04
N ALA A 106 16.56 11.06 -1.10
CA ALA A 106 17.25 11.51 -2.32
C ALA A 106 18.41 10.58 -2.70
N THR A 107 19.24 10.19 -1.73
CA THR A 107 20.35 9.25 -1.94
C THR A 107 19.84 7.88 -2.38
N THR A 108 18.76 7.40 -1.76
CA THR A 108 18.11 6.13 -2.14
C THR A 108 17.64 6.19 -3.59
N GLN A 109 16.97 7.28 -4.00
CA GLN A 109 16.51 7.47 -5.37
C GLN A 109 17.67 7.52 -6.38
N LEU A 110 18.79 8.16 -6.02
CA LEU A 110 19.97 8.21 -6.87
C LEU A 110 20.57 6.82 -7.09
N ILE A 111 20.68 6.01 -6.03
CA ILE A 111 21.16 4.62 -6.11
C ILE A 111 20.24 3.80 -7.01
N VAL A 112 18.92 3.88 -6.80
CA VAL A 112 17.92 3.17 -7.61
C VAL A 112 18.04 3.56 -9.08
N GLN A 113 18.11 4.86 -9.40
CA GLN A 113 18.19 5.34 -10.78
C GLN A 113 19.48 4.89 -11.47
N THR A 114 20.61 4.88 -10.74
CA THR A 114 21.90 4.45 -11.27
C THR A 114 21.89 2.96 -11.59
N LEU A 115 21.42 2.13 -10.65
CA LEU A 115 21.29 0.69 -10.86
C LEU A 115 20.32 0.35 -11.99
N ALA A 116 19.16 1.01 -12.03
CA ALA A 116 18.15 0.81 -13.05
C ALA A 116 18.67 1.19 -14.45
N SER A 117 19.44 2.28 -14.56
CA SER A 117 20.03 2.70 -15.82
C SER A 117 21.11 1.73 -16.30
N LEU A 118 21.95 1.20 -15.40
CA LEU A 118 22.95 0.19 -15.74
C LEU A 118 22.32 -1.12 -16.22
N LEU A 119 21.29 -1.61 -15.51
CA LEU A 119 20.58 -2.83 -15.89
C LEU A 119 19.76 -2.66 -17.18
N GLY A 120 19.12 -1.50 -17.36
CA GLY A 120 18.45 -1.14 -18.61
C GLY A 120 19.43 -1.08 -19.79
N LEU A 121 20.58 -0.44 -19.59
CA LEU A 121 21.64 -0.36 -20.60
C LEU A 121 22.18 -1.74 -20.98
N ALA A 122 22.38 -2.64 -20.00
CA ALA A 122 22.83 -4.01 -20.24
C ALA A 122 21.89 -4.78 -21.19
N LEU A 123 20.58 -4.68 -20.98
CA LEU A 123 19.58 -5.30 -21.85
C LEU A 123 19.59 -4.68 -23.25
N VAL A 124 19.56 -3.35 -23.33
CA VAL A 124 19.53 -2.62 -24.60
C VAL A 124 20.81 -2.85 -25.42
N ALA A 125 21.98 -2.85 -24.78
CA ALA A 125 23.26 -3.10 -25.44
C ALA A 125 23.32 -4.51 -26.04
N THR A 126 22.74 -5.50 -25.35
CA THR A 126 22.67 -6.87 -25.86
C THR A 126 21.76 -6.96 -27.08
N VAL A 127 20.57 -6.35 -27.03
CA VAL A 127 19.63 -6.30 -28.16
C VAL A 127 20.23 -5.57 -29.37
N ARG A 128 20.94 -4.46 -29.14
CA ARG A 128 21.64 -3.72 -30.20
C ARG A 128 22.75 -4.54 -30.84
N SER A 129 23.52 -5.26 -30.03
CA SER A 129 24.59 -6.14 -30.53
C SER A 129 24.03 -7.33 -31.32
N MET A 130 22.90 -7.89 -30.87
CA MET A 130 22.16 -8.92 -31.61
C MET A 130 21.64 -8.40 -32.95
N ALA A 131 21.11 -7.17 -32.99
CA ALA A 131 20.70 -6.52 -34.24
C ALA A 131 21.89 -6.30 -35.19
N ASN A 132 23.08 -5.95 -34.67
CA ASN A 132 24.30 -5.84 -35.47
C ASN A 132 24.67 -7.20 -36.08
N PHE A 133 24.70 -8.27 -35.28
CA PHE A 133 25.04 -9.61 -35.76
C PHE A 133 24.05 -10.11 -36.81
N TRP A 134 22.77 -9.83 -36.61
CA TRP A 134 21.73 -10.15 -37.58
C TRP A 134 21.94 -9.41 -38.91
N ALA A 135 22.16 -8.09 -38.86
CA ALA A 135 22.37 -7.28 -40.06
C ALA A 135 23.64 -7.68 -40.83
N ARG A 136 24.74 -7.97 -40.13
CA ARG A 136 26.00 -8.45 -40.74
C ARG A 136 25.82 -9.78 -41.46
N ASN A 137 25.14 -10.74 -40.82
CA ASN A 137 24.85 -12.03 -41.44
C ASN A 137 23.81 -11.93 -42.59
N TRP A 138 22.98 -10.90 -42.59
CA TRP A 138 22.06 -10.64 -43.71
C TRP A 138 22.82 -10.03 -44.90
N LEU A 139 23.77 -9.12 -44.65
CA LEU A 139 24.58 -8.47 -45.68
C LEU A 139 25.46 -9.46 -46.45
N THR A 140 25.92 -10.54 -45.80
CA THR A 140 26.69 -11.60 -46.47
C THR A 140 25.87 -12.48 -47.39
N ARG A 141 24.53 -12.48 -47.26
CA ARG A 141 23.64 -13.36 -48.02
C ARG A 141 22.81 -12.63 -49.05
N ARG A 142 22.57 -11.32 -48.87
CA ARG A 142 21.74 -10.51 -49.76
C ARG A 142 22.29 -9.08 -49.90
N PRO A 143 22.21 -8.48 -51.09
CA PRO A 143 22.54 -7.07 -51.26
C PRO A 143 21.54 -6.20 -50.47
N MET A 144 22.03 -5.13 -49.85
CA MET A 144 21.22 -4.15 -49.14
C MET A 144 21.40 -2.75 -49.75
N LEU A 145 20.32 -1.97 -49.73
CA LEU A 145 20.40 -0.53 -50.03
C LEU A 145 21.22 0.20 -48.97
N LEU A 146 21.93 1.25 -49.38
CA LEU A 146 22.78 2.05 -48.50
C LEU A 146 21.99 2.68 -47.33
N ASP A 147 20.78 3.16 -47.58
CA ASP A 147 19.88 3.66 -46.52
C ASP A 147 19.51 2.58 -45.48
N THR A 148 19.43 1.32 -45.90
CA THR A 148 19.12 0.21 -44.99
C THR A 148 20.32 -0.11 -44.10
N VAL A 149 21.54 -0.04 -44.66
CA VAL A 149 22.79 -0.14 -43.90
C VAL A 149 22.92 1.05 -42.93
N ALA A 150 22.62 2.27 -43.39
CA ALA A 150 22.62 3.46 -42.55
C ALA A 150 21.61 3.35 -41.39
N PHE A 151 20.41 2.80 -41.64
CA PHE A 151 19.42 2.52 -40.61
C PHE A 151 19.95 1.53 -39.56
N PHE A 152 20.49 0.37 -39.96
CA PHE A 152 21.06 -0.59 -39.01
C PHE A 152 22.27 -0.02 -38.26
N SER A 153 23.08 0.80 -38.91
CA SER A 153 24.20 1.51 -38.27
C SER A 153 23.69 2.46 -37.18
N SER A 154 22.63 3.22 -37.45
CA SER A 154 21.98 4.10 -36.47
C SER A 154 21.37 3.32 -35.28
N VAL A 155 20.69 2.21 -35.54
CA VAL A 155 20.09 1.35 -34.49
C VAL A 155 21.15 0.75 -33.57
N THR A 156 22.28 0.32 -34.13
CA THR A 156 23.36 -0.35 -33.39
C THR A 156 24.23 0.63 -32.61
N THR A 157 24.46 1.83 -33.13
CA THR A 157 25.26 2.89 -32.50
C THR A 157 24.46 3.83 -31.59
N SER A 158 23.13 3.71 -31.58
CA SER A 158 22.22 4.58 -30.81
C SER A 158 22.20 6.04 -31.29
N GLN A 159 22.51 6.28 -32.55
CA GLN A 159 22.51 7.62 -33.14
C GLN A 159 21.21 7.87 -33.92
N ILE A 160 20.71 9.10 -33.87
CA ILE A 160 19.55 9.52 -34.66
C ILE A 160 20.06 10.11 -35.97
N ASN A 161 19.88 9.38 -37.07
CA ASN A 161 20.22 9.87 -38.40
C ASN A 161 19.00 10.52 -39.07
N TRP A 162 18.97 11.85 -39.05
CA TRP A 162 17.90 12.67 -39.64
C TRP A 162 17.85 12.62 -41.17
N SER A 163 18.90 12.11 -41.83
CA SER A 163 18.92 11.99 -43.30
C SER A 163 18.09 10.82 -43.84
N LEU A 164 17.64 9.90 -42.97
CA LEU A 164 16.84 8.74 -43.37
C LEU A 164 15.43 9.17 -43.82
N ARG A 165 15.03 8.73 -45.01
CA ARG A 165 13.73 9.06 -45.60
C ARG A 165 12.66 7.99 -45.34
N GLY A 166 11.39 8.43 -45.32
CA GLY A 166 10.22 7.55 -45.24
C GLY A 166 10.04 6.88 -43.88
N ILE A 167 9.57 5.63 -43.87
CA ILE A 167 9.22 4.84 -42.67
C ILE A 167 10.43 4.57 -41.74
N ARG A 168 11.66 4.67 -42.24
CA ARG A 168 12.87 4.33 -41.46
C ARG A 168 13.14 5.30 -40.31
N LEU A 169 12.88 6.59 -40.49
CA LEU A 169 13.04 7.62 -39.45
C LEU A 169 12.07 7.44 -38.27
N PRO A 170 10.74 7.31 -38.46
CA PRO A 170 9.82 7.09 -37.35
C PRO A 170 10.08 5.74 -36.66
N VAL A 171 10.48 4.69 -37.39
CA VAL A 171 10.90 3.43 -36.78
C VAL A 171 12.16 3.62 -35.92
N LEU A 172 13.15 4.38 -36.37
CA LEU A 172 14.35 4.67 -35.58
C LEU A 172 14.00 5.42 -34.29
N LEU A 173 13.16 6.46 -34.37
CA LEU A 173 12.69 7.20 -33.19
C LEU A 173 11.92 6.30 -32.22
N LEU A 174 11.06 5.42 -32.73
CA LEU A 174 10.35 4.44 -31.93
C LEU A 174 11.32 3.48 -31.23
N THR A 175 12.35 2.98 -31.93
CA THR A 175 13.36 2.10 -31.31
C THR A 175 14.16 2.81 -30.23
N ALA A 176 14.48 4.10 -30.41
CA ALA A 176 15.15 4.91 -29.41
C ALA A 176 14.27 5.12 -28.16
N LEU A 177 12.97 5.38 -28.34
CA LEU A 177 12.00 5.49 -27.25
C LEU A 177 11.84 4.15 -26.49
N VAL A 178 11.69 3.04 -27.22
CA VAL A 178 11.55 1.71 -26.62
C VAL A 178 12.81 1.33 -25.83
N ALA A 179 13.99 1.79 -26.25
CA ALA A 179 15.25 1.57 -25.52
C ALA A 179 15.30 2.28 -24.15
N LEU A 180 14.45 3.27 -23.88
CA LEU A 180 14.37 3.93 -22.57
C LEU A 180 13.49 3.15 -21.57
N VAL A 181 12.55 2.33 -22.08
CA VAL A 181 11.58 1.60 -21.27
C VAL A 181 12.25 0.66 -20.25
N PRO A 182 13.26 -0.17 -20.60
CA PRO A 182 13.88 -1.08 -19.64
C PRO A 182 14.43 -0.38 -18.39
N ALA A 183 15.07 0.79 -18.54
CA ALA A 183 15.60 1.54 -17.40
C ALA A 183 14.47 2.07 -16.49
N ALA A 184 13.39 2.59 -17.08
CA ALA A 184 12.23 3.06 -16.32
C ALA A 184 11.52 1.92 -15.57
N VAL A 185 11.34 0.76 -16.21
CA VAL A 185 10.72 -0.40 -15.58
C VAL A 185 11.62 -0.97 -14.47
N TRP A 186 12.94 -1.02 -14.67
CA TRP A 186 13.89 -1.41 -13.62
C TRP A 186 13.83 -0.46 -12.42
N ALA A 187 13.70 0.85 -12.64
CA ALA A 187 13.55 1.81 -11.54
C ALA A 187 12.30 1.45 -10.72
N GLY A 188 11.14 1.27 -11.35
CA GLY A 188 9.91 0.87 -10.65
C GLY A 188 10.00 -0.50 -9.95
N ALA A 189 10.83 -1.42 -10.45
CA ALA A 189 11.03 -2.75 -9.87
C ALA A 189 11.98 -2.76 -8.66
N ILE A 190 12.82 -1.73 -8.48
CA ILE A 190 13.82 -1.65 -7.40
C ILE A 190 13.47 -0.56 -6.37
N THR A 191 12.71 0.48 -6.76
CA THR A 191 12.34 1.58 -5.86
C THR A 191 11.67 1.05 -4.58
N PRO A 192 12.19 1.39 -3.39
CA PRO A 192 11.53 1.07 -2.14
C PRO A 192 10.19 1.81 -2.02
N ILE A 193 9.10 1.07 -1.86
CA ILE A 193 7.75 1.60 -1.64
C ILE A 193 7.37 1.47 -0.18
N LEU A 194 6.69 2.49 0.36
CA LEU A 194 6.16 2.41 1.71
C LEU A 194 5.03 1.38 1.72
N THR A 195 5.12 0.39 2.62
CA THR A 195 4.11 -0.64 2.83
C THR A 195 3.84 -0.79 4.31
N VAL A 196 2.67 -1.35 4.62
CA VAL A 196 2.33 -1.76 5.97
C VAL A 196 2.32 -3.28 5.99
N LEU A 197 3.06 -3.86 6.92
CA LEU A 197 3.10 -5.30 7.14
C LEU A 197 2.13 -5.66 8.25
N THR A 198 1.32 -6.69 8.01
CA THR A 198 0.36 -7.22 8.97
C THR A 198 0.91 -8.50 9.60
N GLY A 199 0.85 -8.60 10.94
CA GLY A 199 0.91 -9.89 11.64
C GLY A 199 2.26 -10.61 11.72
N GLN A 200 3.38 -9.90 11.78
CA GLN A 200 4.71 -10.55 11.81
C GLN A 200 5.34 -10.73 13.19
N THR A 201 4.75 -10.17 14.26
CA THR A 201 5.23 -10.34 15.63
C THR A 201 4.08 -10.81 16.52
N PRO A 202 4.28 -11.87 17.34
CA PRO A 202 3.29 -12.27 18.34
C PRO A 202 3.25 -11.17 19.41
N LEU A 203 2.29 -10.27 19.26
CA LEU A 203 1.98 -9.22 20.22
C LEU A 203 0.71 -9.62 20.94
N SER A 204 0.63 -9.25 22.20
CA SER A 204 -0.49 -9.61 23.04
C SER A 204 -0.91 -8.44 23.91
N ILE A 205 -2.21 -8.33 24.17
CA ILE A 205 -2.78 -7.27 25.01
C ILE A 205 -3.64 -7.88 26.12
N PRO A 206 -3.55 -7.38 27.37
CA PRO A 206 -4.41 -7.84 28.46
C PRO A 206 -5.79 -7.21 28.33
N THR A 207 -6.83 -8.02 28.24
CA THR A 207 -8.25 -7.60 28.22
C THR A 207 -8.92 -7.98 29.54
N ALA A 208 -9.94 -7.23 29.97
CA ALA A 208 -10.56 -7.46 31.27
C ALA A 208 -11.21 -8.86 31.31
N ARG A 209 -10.91 -9.65 32.34
CA ARG A 209 -11.50 -10.98 32.52
C ARG A 209 -12.61 -10.93 33.54
N TRP A 210 -13.74 -11.56 33.20
CA TRP A 210 -14.92 -11.64 34.05
C TRP A 210 -15.17 -13.08 34.49
N THR A 211 -15.29 -13.30 35.80
CA THR A 211 -15.57 -14.61 36.42
C THR A 211 -16.61 -14.48 37.55
N ASN A 212 -17.08 -15.61 38.10
CA ASN A 212 -18.00 -15.59 39.25
C ASN A 212 -17.36 -14.91 40.46
N ALA A 213 -16.06 -15.14 40.67
CA ALA A 213 -15.32 -14.54 41.78
C ALA A 213 -15.29 -13.01 41.65
N THR A 214 -15.11 -12.49 40.43
CA THR A 214 -15.11 -11.04 40.18
C THR A 214 -16.49 -10.44 40.39
N SER A 215 -17.55 -11.13 39.96
CA SER A 215 -18.92 -10.64 40.16
C SER A 215 -19.23 -10.43 41.66
N ASN A 216 -18.79 -11.36 42.52
CA ASN A 216 -18.93 -11.21 43.97
C ASN A 216 -18.09 -10.05 44.52
N LEU A 217 -16.87 -9.86 44.01
CA LEU A 217 -16.02 -8.73 44.39
C LEU A 217 -16.68 -7.39 44.05
N TRP A 218 -17.24 -7.28 42.85
CA TRP A 218 -17.94 -6.09 42.39
C TRP A 218 -19.26 -5.84 43.16
N ASN A 219 -19.98 -6.90 43.52
CA ASN A 219 -21.19 -6.81 44.35
C ASN A 219 -20.90 -6.26 45.74
N ASN A 220 -19.80 -6.70 46.37
CA ASN A 220 -19.41 -6.20 47.69
C ASN A 220 -18.81 -4.79 47.65
N ASN A 221 -18.31 -4.35 46.50
CA ASN A 221 -17.63 -3.06 46.31
C ASN A 221 -18.38 -2.11 45.34
N ASN A 222 -19.72 -2.16 45.22
CA ASN A 222 -20.45 -1.13 44.46
C ASN A 222 -20.15 0.27 44.99
N TRP A 223 -20.44 1.26 44.15
CA TRP A 223 -20.42 2.66 44.53
C TRP A 223 -21.15 2.94 45.87
N TYR A 224 -22.25 2.26 46.20
CA TYR A 224 -23.00 2.48 47.45
C TYR A 224 -22.23 2.03 48.69
N THR A 225 -21.79 0.76 48.76
CA THR A 225 -20.91 0.28 49.85
C THR A 225 -19.61 1.07 49.88
N TYR A 226 -19.07 1.40 48.72
CA TYR A 226 -17.84 2.16 48.59
C TYR A 226 -17.93 3.58 49.18
N GLN A 227 -19.08 4.26 49.05
CA GLN A 227 -19.29 5.58 49.68
C GLN A 227 -19.36 5.49 51.21
N ILE A 228 -19.88 4.39 51.75
CA ILE A 228 -20.05 4.20 53.20
C ILE A 228 -18.77 3.70 53.86
N GLN A 229 -18.10 2.73 53.24
CA GLN A 229 -16.98 1.98 53.84
C GLN A 229 -15.62 2.37 53.26
N GLY A 230 -15.60 3.14 52.17
CA GLY A 230 -14.41 3.32 51.36
C GLY A 230 -14.10 2.08 50.52
N GLY A 231 -13.04 2.17 49.72
CA GLY A 231 -12.54 1.04 48.95
C GLY A 231 -11.22 1.37 48.23
N PRO A 232 -10.68 0.42 47.46
CA PRO A 232 -9.42 0.60 46.75
C PRO A 232 -9.57 1.57 45.57
N ARG A 233 -8.76 2.64 45.62
CA ARG A 233 -8.58 3.65 44.57
C ARG A 233 -7.13 3.66 44.13
N VAL A 234 -6.91 3.70 42.82
CA VAL A 234 -5.58 3.91 42.25
C VAL A 234 -5.57 5.24 41.51
N TYR A 235 -4.70 6.14 41.93
CA TYR A 235 -4.39 7.39 41.26
C TYR A 235 -3.04 7.25 40.56
N SER A 236 -3.00 7.50 39.27
CA SER A 236 -1.78 7.43 38.46
C SER A 236 -1.78 8.50 37.39
N GLU A 237 -0.66 8.66 36.69
CA GLU A 237 -0.58 9.51 35.50
C GLU A 237 -1.59 9.10 34.42
N LEU A 238 -1.93 7.80 34.37
CA LEU A 238 -2.91 7.23 33.45
C LEU A 238 -4.35 7.52 33.84
N GLY A 239 -4.63 8.02 35.05
CA GLY A 239 -5.98 8.40 35.49
C GLY A 239 -6.38 7.86 36.86
N VAL A 240 -7.68 7.91 37.14
CA VAL A 240 -8.30 7.43 38.38
C VAL A 240 -9.06 6.14 38.11
N PHE A 241 -8.74 5.10 38.88
CA PHE A 241 -9.38 3.78 38.79
C PHE A 241 -9.98 3.43 40.15
N SER A 242 -11.25 3.03 40.16
CA SER A 242 -11.97 2.60 41.37
C SER A 242 -13.17 1.72 41.02
N TYR A 243 -13.66 0.96 42.00
CA TYR A 243 -14.93 0.23 41.88
C TYR A 243 -16.16 1.17 41.94
N ALA A 244 -15.99 2.39 42.45
CA ALA A 244 -17.00 3.46 42.45
C ALA A 244 -16.85 4.39 41.24
N TYR A 245 -16.77 3.82 40.04
CA TYR A 245 -16.49 4.57 38.82
C TYR A 245 -17.59 5.62 38.51
N HIS A 246 -18.84 5.41 38.92
CA HIS A 246 -19.92 6.40 38.77
C HIS A 246 -19.63 7.72 39.48
N SER A 247 -19.06 7.69 40.70
CA SER A 247 -18.72 8.90 41.44
C SER A 247 -17.39 9.49 41.00
N ASP A 248 -16.37 8.64 40.84
CA ASP A 248 -15.01 9.11 40.58
C ASP A 248 -14.84 9.58 39.12
N ARG A 249 -15.70 9.14 38.20
CA ARG A 249 -15.73 9.55 36.78
C ARG A 249 -17.02 10.26 36.37
N PHE A 250 -17.77 10.80 37.34
CA PHE A 250 -19.08 11.43 37.13
C PHE A 250 -19.11 12.43 35.96
N SER A 251 -18.10 13.30 35.86
CA SER A 251 -18.01 14.32 34.81
C SER A 251 -17.92 13.74 33.39
N TYR A 252 -17.30 12.56 33.21
CA TYR A 252 -17.23 11.90 31.90
C TYR A 252 -18.62 11.47 31.44
N PHE A 253 -19.40 10.84 32.32
CA PHE A 253 -20.78 10.44 32.03
C PHE A 253 -21.66 11.62 31.60
N ILE A 254 -21.61 12.73 32.36
CA ILE A 254 -22.41 13.92 32.05
C ILE A 254 -22.02 14.53 30.70
N ASN A 255 -20.73 14.58 30.38
CA ASN A 255 -20.25 15.14 29.12
C ASN A 255 -20.61 14.23 27.93
N ASP A 256 -20.29 12.94 28.02
CA ASP A 256 -20.53 11.96 26.95
C ASP A 256 -22.03 11.81 26.70
N GLY A 257 -22.82 11.65 27.76
CA GLY A 257 -24.28 11.53 27.66
C GLY A 257 -24.96 12.77 27.06
N SER A 258 -24.41 13.97 27.30
CA SER A 258 -24.94 15.23 26.75
C SER A 258 -24.66 15.41 25.25
N THR A 259 -23.74 14.63 24.69
CA THR A 259 -23.31 14.71 23.29
C THR A 259 -23.53 13.41 22.51
N ALA A 260 -24.28 12.47 23.09
CA ALA A 260 -24.43 11.11 22.59
C ALA A 260 -24.98 11.02 21.16
N THR A 261 -25.97 11.85 20.82
CA THR A 261 -26.58 11.81 19.48
C THR A 261 -25.62 12.37 18.45
N ASN A 262 -25.47 11.62 17.35
CA ASN A 262 -24.70 12.10 16.21
C ASN A 262 -25.47 13.19 15.45
N THR A 263 -24.90 14.38 15.38
CA THR A 263 -25.47 15.52 14.64
C THR A 263 -24.75 15.82 13.32
N THR A 264 -23.72 15.04 12.97
CA THR A 264 -22.89 15.25 11.77
C THR A 264 -22.87 13.99 10.89
N GLU A 265 -22.39 14.12 9.65
CA GLU A 265 -22.19 12.94 8.77
C GLU A 265 -21.11 11.98 9.28
N SER A 266 -20.28 12.41 10.24
CA SER A 266 -19.27 11.58 10.90
C SER A 266 -19.74 11.06 12.26
N PRO A 267 -19.41 9.82 12.66
CA PRO A 267 -19.58 9.33 14.02
C PRO A 267 -19.05 10.30 15.09
N GLN A 268 -19.80 10.40 16.19
CA GLN A 268 -19.44 11.19 17.36
C GLN A 268 -18.14 10.67 18.00
N ARG A 269 -17.36 11.59 18.57
CA ARG A 269 -16.09 11.25 19.25
C ARG A 269 -16.26 11.37 20.76
N PHE A 270 -15.84 10.34 21.49
CA PHE A 270 -15.88 10.31 22.95
C PHE A 270 -14.47 10.11 23.51
N PRO A 271 -13.93 11.03 24.33
CA PRO A 271 -12.64 10.81 24.96
C PRO A 271 -12.70 9.55 25.82
N LYS A 272 -11.66 8.72 25.78
CA LYS A 272 -11.54 7.61 26.70
C LYS A 272 -11.51 8.16 28.13
N SER A 273 -12.22 7.50 29.05
CA SER A 273 -12.40 7.98 30.43
C SER A 273 -11.15 7.79 31.31
N ASP A 274 -9.99 8.24 30.83
CA ASP A 274 -8.68 8.19 31.47
C ASP A 274 -7.72 9.20 30.81
N ASN A 275 -6.45 9.22 31.23
CA ASN A 275 -5.45 10.19 30.76
C ASN A 275 -4.57 9.66 29.63
N THR A 276 -4.96 8.59 28.94
CA THR A 276 -4.17 8.03 27.83
C THR A 276 -4.25 8.89 26.55
N ASN A 277 -5.17 9.86 26.52
CA ASN A 277 -5.50 10.73 25.39
C ASN A 277 -6.01 9.99 24.14
N PHE A 278 -6.49 8.75 24.29
CA PHE A 278 -7.22 8.07 23.22
C PHE A 278 -8.68 8.54 23.16
N THR A 279 -9.26 8.50 21.97
CA THR A 279 -10.65 8.89 21.73
C THR A 279 -11.36 7.79 20.94
N TYR A 280 -12.57 7.42 21.37
CA TYR A 280 -13.44 6.54 20.61
C TYR A 280 -14.06 7.26 19.42
N TYR A 281 -14.06 6.59 18.27
CA TYR A 281 -14.73 7.04 17.05
C TYR A 281 -16.03 6.24 16.88
N GLY A 282 -17.15 6.84 17.28
CA GLY A 282 -18.43 6.16 17.44
C GLY A 282 -18.60 5.51 18.81
N ARG A 283 -19.54 4.57 18.90
CA ARG A 283 -19.81 3.81 20.13
C ARG A 283 -18.62 2.94 20.53
N SER A 284 -18.32 2.87 21.82
CA SER A 284 -17.27 2.00 22.34
C SER A 284 -17.80 0.60 22.66
N TYR A 285 -19.10 0.44 22.87
CA TYR A 285 -19.73 -0.80 23.35
C TYR A 285 -19.10 -1.33 24.66
N GLY A 286 -18.46 -0.45 25.44
CA GLY A 286 -17.69 -0.85 26.62
C GLY A 286 -16.29 -1.39 26.33
N MET A 287 -15.91 -1.57 25.07
CA MET A 287 -14.65 -2.22 24.67
C MET A 287 -13.52 -1.20 24.54
N GLY A 288 -12.27 -1.67 24.49
CA GLY A 288 -11.10 -0.79 24.30
C GLY A 288 -10.50 -0.23 25.59
N ALA A 289 -10.97 -0.66 26.76
CA ALA A 289 -10.50 -0.14 28.05
C ALA A 289 -8.99 -0.31 28.30
N THR A 290 -8.37 -1.35 27.73
CA THR A 290 -6.93 -1.66 27.89
C THR A 290 -5.98 -0.76 27.08
N VAL A 291 -6.49 -0.14 26.01
CA VAL A 291 -5.70 0.68 25.09
C VAL A 291 -4.99 1.81 25.83
N GLY A 292 -3.67 1.90 25.73
CA GLY A 292 -2.86 2.91 26.43
C GLY A 292 -2.61 2.66 27.92
N LEU A 293 -3.16 1.59 28.53
CA LEU A 293 -2.93 1.28 29.95
C LEU A 293 -1.75 0.34 30.17
N ASN A 294 -1.67 -0.75 29.41
CA ASN A 294 -0.63 -1.78 29.60
C ASN A 294 -0.15 -2.40 28.27
N ASP A 295 -0.10 -1.60 27.21
CA ASP A 295 0.30 -1.98 25.85
C ASP A 295 1.72 -1.52 25.53
N SER A 296 2.72 -2.11 26.19
CA SER A 296 4.15 -1.73 26.07
C SER A 296 4.72 -1.73 24.65
N PHE A 297 4.13 -2.52 23.73
CA PHE A 297 4.53 -2.54 22.33
C PHE A 297 4.19 -1.24 21.58
N THR A 298 3.29 -0.40 22.10
CA THR A 298 2.97 0.91 21.51
C THR A 298 4.11 1.92 21.61
N LEU A 299 5.14 1.62 22.42
CA LEU A 299 6.39 2.37 22.44
C LEU A 299 7.23 2.17 21.16
N ASP A 300 6.93 1.14 20.37
CA ASP A 300 7.58 0.91 19.09
C ASP A 300 7.06 1.94 18.05
N PRO A 301 7.92 2.89 17.60
CA PRO A 301 7.52 3.93 16.65
C PRO A 301 7.18 3.40 15.26
N TYR A 302 7.48 2.13 14.97
CA TYR A 302 7.17 1.50 13.68
C TYR A 302 5.75 0.92 13.65
N ILE A 303 5.07 0.78 14.79
CA ILE A 303 3.67 0.33 14.83
C ILE A 303 2.76 1.53 14.59
N ARG A 304 1.95 1.48 13.52
CA ARG A 304 0.98 2.53 13.17
C ARG A 304 -0.36 2.32 13.83
N SER A 305 -0.81 1.08 13.78
CA SER A 305 -2.10 0.66 14.30
C SER A 305 -2.04 -0.80 14.70
N TYR A 306 -2.99 -1.22 15.50
CA TYR A 306 -3.14 -2.61 15.86
C TYR A 306 -4.61 -2.96 16.01
N THR A 307 -4.91 -4.25 15.86
CA THR A 307 -6.27 -4.77 15.96
C THR A 307 -6.26 -6.00 16.83
N TYR A 308 -7.24 -6.10 17.73
CA TYR A 308 -7.45 -7.28 18.56
C TYR A 308 -8.95 -7.51 18.72
N ASN A 309 -9.30 -8.74 19.11
CA ASN A 309 -10.68 -9.09 19.40
C ASN A 309 -10.92 -9.07 20.91
N ASP A 310 -12.04 -8.47 21.29
CA ASP A 310 -12.49 -8.37 22.67
C ASP A 310 -13.95 -8.83 22.76
N THR A 311 -14.35 -9.26 23.94
CA THR A 311 -15.65 -9.87 24.18
C THR A 311 -16.47 -9.00 25.12
N GLY A 312 -17.68 -8.63 24.71
CA GLY A 312 -18.58 -7.80 25.52
C GLY A 312 -20.06 -8.03 25.23
N TYR A 313 -20.89 -7.05 25.58
CA TYR A 313 -22.32 -7.07 25.31
C TYR A 313 -22.67 -5.96 24.32
N LEU A 314 -23.35 -6.33 23.24
CA LEU A 314 -24.02 -5.38 22.37
C LEU A 314 -25.28 -4.90 23.08
N THR A 315 -25.29 -3.61 23.41
CA THR A 315 -26.37 -2.98 24.16
C THR A 315 -27.24 -2.13 23.26
N GLN A 316 -28.54 -2.36 23.36
CA GLN A 316 -29.55 -1.58 22.66
C GLN A 316 -30.64 -1.19 23.64
N TYR A 317 -30.91 0.11 23.72
CA TYR A 317 -31.97 0.66 24.56
C TYR A 317 -33.21 0.98 23.71
N THR A 318 -34.37 0.60 24.21
CA THR A 318 -35.67 0.96 23.65
C THR A 318 -36.46 1.72 24.70
N CYS A 319 -36.72 3.00 24.44
CA CYS A 319 -37.41 3.90 25.37
C CYS A 319 -38.83 4.23 24.92
N ASP A 320 -39.74 4.33 25.89
CA ASP A 320 -41.14 4.73 25.75
C ASP A 320 -41.58 5.55 26.97
N TYR A 321 -42.84 6.03 26.99
CA TYR A 321 -43.46 6.65 28.15
C TYR A 321 -44.41 5.68 28.85
N ASP A 322 -44.11 5.33 30.10
CA ASP A 322 -44.98 4.51 30.95
C ASP A 322 -45.37 5.26 32.23
N THR A 323 -46.66 5.56 32.33
CA THR A 323 -47.24 6.26 33.49
C THR A 323 -47.54 5.35 34.67
N ASN A 324 -47.59 4.02 34.47
CA ASN A 324 -47.89 3.06 35.54
C ASN A 324 -46.70 2.88 36.49
N PHE A 325 -45.49 2.96 35.96
CA PHE A 325 -44.23 2.83 36.71
C PHE A 325 -43.44 4.15 36.78
N ALA A 326 -44.14 5.29 36.67
CA ALA A 326 -43.52 6.59 36.78
C ALA A 326 -42.93 6.81 38.18
N ILE A 327 -41.72 7.35 38.22
CA ILE A 327 -41.08 7.77 39.47
C ILE A 327 -41.92 8.89 40.11
N GLN A 328 -42.23 8.71 41.38
CA GLN A 328 -42.99 9.66 42.19
C GLN A 328 -42.03 10.56 42.97
N LEU A 329 -42.33 11.86 42.98
CA LEU A 329 -41.59 12.90 43.69
C LEU A 329 -42.45 13.41 44.84
N GLU A 330 -42.18 12.95 46.06
CA GLU A 330 -42.94 13.35 47.25
C GLU A 330 -42.15 14.36 48.09
N LEU A 331 -42.73 15.52 48.38
CA LEU A 331 -42.07 16.51 49.23
C LEU A 331 -42.06 16.05 50.69
N THR A 332 -40.88 15.93 51.27
CA THR A 332 -40.71 15.64 52.70
C THR A 332 -40.45 16.94 53.48
N THR A 333 -41.26 17.21 54.49
CA THR A 333 -41.18 18.43 55.33
C THR A 333 -40.36 18.25 56.61
N SER A 334 -39.66 17.12 56.77
CA SER A 334 -38.87 16.79 57.98
C SER A 334 -37.47 17.42 57.99
N SER A 335 -37.05 18.05 56.90
CA SER A 335 -35.74 18.68 56.73
C SER A 335 -35.87 20.22 56.65
N PRO A 336 -34.90 20.99 57.20
CA PRO A 336 -34.89 22.45 57.09
C PRO A 336 -34.71 22.96 55.64
N VAL A 337 -34.26 22.07 54.74
CA VAL A 337 -34.27 22.29 53.30
C VAL A 337 -35.35 21.37 52.71
N PRO A 338 -36.20 21.83 51.77
CA PRO A 338 -37.11 20.95 51.04
C PRO A 338 -36.35 19.82 50.35
N VAL A 339 -36.72 18.60 50.71
CA VAL A 339 -36.19 17.37 50.13
C VAL A 339 -37.36 16.65 49.48
N TYR A 340 -37.14 16.13 48.29
CA TYR A 340 -38.09 15.29 47.59
C TYR A 340 -37.63 13.83 47.73
N TYR A 341 -38.53 12.99 48.22
CA TYR A 341 -38.37 11.56 48.17
C TYR A 341 -38.71 11.06 46.77
N VAL A 342 -37.75 10.42 46.13
CA VAL A 342 -37.85 9.86 44.79
C VAL A 342 -38.05 8.37 44.93
N HIS A 343 -39.22 7.86 44.58
CA HIS A 343 -39.49 6.43 44.68
C HIS A 343 -40.21 5.88 43.46
N LEU A 344 -39.98 4.59 43.20
CA LEU A 344 -40.79 3.82 42.27
C LEU A 344 -42.03 3.27 43.02
N PRO A 345 -43.15 3.01 42.32
CA PRO A 345 -44.27 2.30 42.91
C PRO A 345 -43.84 0.92 43.43
N GLY A 346 -43.79 0.73 44.76
CA GLY A 346 -43.49 -0.56 45.39
C GLY A 346 -42.01 -0.89 45.65
N ASN A 347 -41.08 0.08 45.59
CA ASN A 347 -39.65 -0.11 45.88
C ASN A 347 -39.11 0.97 46.84
N ASP A 348 -37.94 0.73 47.42
CA ASP A 348 -37.19 1.72 48.21
C ASP A 348 -36.73 2.88 47.31
N GLY A 349 -37.05 4.10 47.74
CA GLY A 349 -36.65 5.35 47.11
C GLY A 349 -35.42 5.99 47.75
N PHE A 350 -34.96 7.09 47.14
CA PHE A 350 -33.85 7.91 47.65
C PHE A 350 -34.25 9.37 47.76
N TYR A 351 -33.51 10.12 48.58
CA TYR A 351 -33.78 11.54 48.80
C TYR A 351 -33.00 12.42 47.83
N VAL A 352 -33.67 13.45 47.33
CA VAL A 352 -33.11 14.46 46.44
C VAL A 352 -33.45 15.85 46.97
N ALA A 353 -32.43 16.67 47.23
CA ALA A 353 -32.65 18.04 47.70
C ALA A 353 -33.00 19.00 46.54
N SER A 354 -33.97 19.89 46.75
CA SER A 354 -34.27 20.97 45.81
C SER A 354 -34.88 22.17 46.54
N GLN A 355 -34.46 23.39 46.21
CA GLN A 355 -34.89 24.61 46.90
C GLN A 355 -36.39 24.90 46.72
N GLN A 356 -37.08 25.31 47.80
CA GLN A 356 -38.46 25.80 47.75
C GLN A 356 -38.54 27.16 47.06
N GLY A 357 -39.60 27.38 46.27
CA GLY A 357 -39.98 28.71 45.78
C GLY A 357 -39.40 29.11 44.42
N ILE A 358 -38.56 28.27 43.81
CA ILE A 358 -38.15 28.37 42.40
C ILE A 358 -38.85 27.26 41.60
N THR A 359 -38.94 27.38 40.28
CA THR A 359 -39.40 26.31 39.38
C THR A 359 -38.72 24.99 39.74
N LEU A 360 -39.52 23.98 40.11
CA LEU A 360 -39.01 22.66 40.47
C LEU A 360 -38.17 22.11 39.31
N ALA A 361 -36.90 21.82 39.59
CA ALA A 361 -35.89 21.42 38.61
C ALA A 361 -35.25 20.09 39.02
N ILE A 362 -36.09 19.06 39.14
CA ILE A 362 -35.70 17.70 39.50
C ILE A 362 -35.94 16.79 38.30
N ALA A 363 -34.93 16.02 37.94
CA ALA A 363 -35.06 14.84 37.11
C ALA A 363 -34.30 13.75 37.83
N ALA A 364 -34.94 12.61 38.01
CA ALA A 364 -34.37 11.49 38.72
C ALA A 364 -34.58 10.20 37.94
N ALA A 365 -33.64 9.28 38.08
CA ALA A 365 -33.70 7.96 37.47
C ALA A 365 -33.59 6.87 38.54
N ASN A 366 -34.23 5.73 38.29
CA ASN A 366 -34.16 4.54 39.13
C ASN A 366 -34.23 3.29 38.25
N THR A 367 -33.71 2.17 38.72
CA THR A 367 -33.55 0.93 37.93
C THR A 367 -34.43 -0.17 38.48
N HIS A 368 -35.12 -0.90 37.60
CA HIS A 368 -35.89 -2.09 37.94
C HIS A 368 -35.88 -3.09 36.78
N ASN A 369 -35.57 -4.36 37.06
CA ASN A 369 -35.50 -5.47 36.08
C ASN A 369 -34.67 -5.12 34.82
N TRP A 370 -33.45 -4.61 35.01
CA TRP A 370 -32.51 -4.18 33.95
C TRP A 370 -32.98 -3.04 33.04
N ALA A 371 -34.12 -2.43 33.35
CA ALA A 371 -34.59 -1.22 32.73
C ALA A 371 -34.44 -0.04 33.70
N PHE A 372 -34.29 1.16 33.17
CA PHE A 372 -34.34 2.37 33.99
C PHE A 372 -35.58 3.19 33.68
N TYR A 373 -36.05 3.87 34.71
CA TYR A 373 -37.24 4.70 34.74
C TYR A 373 -36.79 6.11 35.11
N MET A 374 -37.45 7.12 34.56
CA MET A 374 -37.21 8.52 34.90
C MET A 374 -38.50 9.21 35.33
N GLY A 375 -38.36 10.04 36.36
CA GLY A 375 -39.39 10.96 36.81
C GLY A 375 -38.82 12.36 36.81
N ALA A 376 -39.64 13.33 36.41
CA ALA A 376 -39.15 14.67 36.18
C ALA A 376 -40.21 15.72 36.52
N SER A 377 -39.74 16.83 37.06
CA SER A 377 -40.56 18.00 37.36
C SER A 377 -40.83 18.85 36.12
N SER A 378 -41.57 19.94 36.28
CA SER A 378 -42.00 20.81 35.18
C SER A 378 -40.87 21.32 34.28
N LYS A 379 -39.67 21.61 34.82
CA LYS A 379 -38.51 22.04 34.02
C LYS A 379 -38.04 20.96 33.03
N TYR A 380 -38.16 19.69 33.40
CA TYR A 380 -37.65 18.53 32.67
C TYR A 380 -38.80 17.64 32.18
N SER A 381 -39.98 18.21 31.94
CA SER A 381 -41.24 17.48 31.69
C SER A 381 -41.17 16.44 30.57
N VAL A 382 -40.31 16.64 29.57
CA VAL A 382 -40.06 15.70 28.46
C VAL A 382 -39.48 14.36 28.94
N LEU A 383 -38.84 14.33 30.10
CA LEU A 383 -38.26 13.13 30.72
C LEU A 383 -39.22 12.46 31.73
N ASN A 384 -40.40 13.03 31.94
CA ASN A 384 -41.33 12.52 32.93
C ASN A 384 -42.00 11.24 32.41
N ALA A 385 -42.11 10.23 33.28
CA ALA A 385 -42.64 8.91 32.94
C ALA A 385 -41.86 8.20 31.81
N THR A 386 -40.59 8.56 31.58
CA THR A 386 -39.76 7.85 30.60
C THR A 386 -39.34 6.49 31.17
N PHE A 387 -39.47 5.45 30.37
CA PHE A 387 -39.03 4.10 30.67
C PHE A 387 -38.15 3.60 29.52
N CYS A 388 -37.02 2.99 29.84
CA CYS A 388 -36.07 2.48 28.86
C CYS A 388 -35.67 1.04 29.19
N ASN A 389 -36.11 0.11 28.35
CA ASN A 389 -35.71 -1.28 28.42
C ASN A 389 -34.38 -1.49 27.69
N ALA A 390 -33.53 -2.35 28.22
CA ALA A 390 -32.22 -2.66 27.67
C ALA A 390 -32.15 -4.12 27.23
N THR A 391 -31.52 -4.35 26.08
CA THR A 391 -31.16 -5.70 25.62
C THR A 391 -29.65 -5.84 25.58
N TYR A 392 -29.15 -6.94 26.13
CA TYR A 392 -27.72 -7.23 26.26
C TYR A 392 -27.40 -8.53 25.52
N SER A 393 -26.77 -8.42 24.35
CA SER A 393 -26.42 -9.59 23.54
C SER A 393 -24.92 -9.85 23.57
N PRO A 394 -24.43 -10.99 24.12
CA PRO A 394 -23.02 -11.36 24.07
C PRO A 394 -22.48 -11.31 22.65
N THR A 395 -21.43 -10.51 22.42
CA THR A 395 -20.91 -10.21 21.09
C THR A 395 -19.38 -10.15 21.11
N LEU A 396 -18.76 -10.68 20.05
CA LEU A 396 -17.33 -10.48 19.79
C LEU A 396 -17.15 -9.16 19.05
N PHE A 397 -16.28 -8.30 19.57
CA PHE A 397 -15.94 -7.01 19.00
C PHE A 397 -14.53 -7.03 18.44
N THR A 398 -14.36 -6.42 17.27
CA THR A 398 -13.05 -6.09 16.73
C THR A 398 -12.71 -4.67 17.14
N VAL A 399 -11.64 -4.53 17.92
CA VAL A 399 -11.11 -3.24 18.37
C VAL A 399 -9.91 -2.88 17.51
N HIS A 400 -10.05 -1.79 16.75
CA HIS A 400 -8.98 -1.22 15.94
C HIS A 400 -8.45 0.05 16.61
N VAL A 401 -7.14 0.12 16.80
CA VAL A 401 -6.47 1.25 17.45
C VAL A 401 -5.49 1.87 16.49
N ASP A 402 -5.68 3.16 16.18
CA ASP A 402 -4.73 3.98 15.45
C ASP A 402 -3.85 4.75 16.45
N LEU A 403 -2.55 4.45 16.45
CA LEU A 403 -1.57 5.09 17.34
C LEU A 403 -1.17 6.49 16.86
N THR A 404 -1.34 6.79 15.57
CA THR A 404 -1.00 8.08 14.97
C THR A 404 -2.05 9.12 15.32
N GLU A 405 -3.33 8.78 15.15
CA GLU A 405 -4.45 9.67 15.47
C GLU A 405 -4.95 9.53 16.91
N ARG A 406 -4.45 8.54 17.66
CA ARG A 406 -4.93 8.14 18.99
C ARG A 406 -6.44 7.85 18.99
N LEU A 407 -6.89 7.10 17.98
CA LEU A 407 -8.29 6.75 17.80
C LEU A 407 -8.56 5.28 18.05
N ILE A 408 -9.68 4.99 18.70
CA ILE A 408 -10.19 3.64 18.94
C ILE A 408 -11.49 3.48 18.16
N THR A 409 -11.56 2.47 17.30
CA THR A 409 -12.77 2.11 16.56
C THR A 409 -13.19 0.71 16.96
N VAL A 410 -14.43 0.56 17.41
CA VAL A 410 -14.99 -0.72 17.85
C VAL A 410 -16.10 -1.12 16.88
N LYS A 411 -16.06 -2.37 16.41
CA LYS A 411 -17.09 -2.91 15.52
C LYS A 411 -17.57 -4.29 16.00
N PRO A 412 -18.89 -4.54 16.06
CA PRO A 412 -19.40 -5.88 16.33
C PRO A 412 -19.11 -6.80 15.13
N GLN A 413 -18.75 -8.04 15.40
CA GLN A 413 -18.50 -9.05 14.36
C GLN A 413 -19.79 -9.82 14.06
N GLU A 414 -20.50 -9.44 12.99
CA GLU A 414 -21.83 -9.98 12.62
C GLU A 414 -21.83 -11.47 12.19
N THR A 415 -20.67 -12.03 11.81
CA THR A 415 -20.55 -13.32 11.12
C THR A 415 -20.25 -14.52 12.02
N LEU A 416 -20.01 -14.34 13.31
CA LEU A 416 -19.77 -15.46 14.23
C LEU A 416 -21.07 -15.85 14.94
N ALA A 417 -21.40 -17.14 14.83
CA ALA A 417 -22.43 -17.78 15.64
C ALA A 417 -22.19 -17.43 17.11
N LYS A 418 -23.27 -17.05 17.82
CA LYS A 418 -23.36 -16.84 19.28
C LYS A 418 -22.05 -17.21 19.98
N VAL A 419 -21.29 -16.20 20.41
CA VAL A 419 -20.28 -16.43 21.44
C VAL A 419 -21.03 -17.14 22.57
N ASP A 420 -20.54 -18.31 23.00
CA ASP A 420 -21.13 -19.02 24.13
C ASP A 420 -21.30 -18.01 25.26
N GLU A 421 -22.51 -17.94 25.81
CA GLU A 421 -22.86 -17.03 26.89
C GLU A 421 -21.72 -17.06 27.89
N PHE A 422 -21.08 -15.88 28.13
CA PHE A 422 -19.96 -15.75 29.05
C PHE A 422 -20.26 -16.61 30.24
N THR A 423 -19.50 -17.68 30.45
CA THR A 423 -19.84 -18.62 31.50
C THR A 423 -18.77 -18.46 32.57
N PRO A 424 -19.09 -17.80 33.68
CA PRO A 424 -20.39 -17.24 34.07
C PRO A 424 -20.58 -15.78 33.62
N ALA A 425 -21.83 -15.41 33.31
CA ALA A 425 -22.15 -14.05 32.90
C ALA A 425 -21.98 -13.20 34.16
N PRO A 426 -21.18 -12.13 34.15
CA PRO A 426 -21.13 -11.22 35.28
C PRO A 426 -22.46 -10.46 35.30
N GLU A 427 -23.52 -11.12 35.75
CA GLU A 427 -24.89 -10.59 35.88
C GLU A 427 -24.86 -9.26 36.61
N TYR A 428 -23.98 -9.15 37.60
CA TYR A 428 -23.74 -7.93 38.33
C TYR A 428 -23.16 -6.79 37.48
N ILE A 429 -22.23 -7.03 36.55
CA ILE A 429 -21.64 -5.97 35.72
C ILE A 429 -22.66 -5.47 34.71
N VAL A 430 -23.45 -6.38 34.14
CA VAL A 430 -24.56 -6.01 33.25
C VAL A 430 -25.59 -5.17 34.03
N TRP A 431 -25.96 -5.61 35.23
CA TRP A 431 -26.84 -4.88 36.13
C TRP A 431 -26.26 -3.52 36.56
N SER A 432 -24.99 -3.46 36.92
CA SER A 432 -24.30 -2.22 37.33
C SER A 432 -24.22 -1.21 36.19
N GLY A 433 -24.03 -1.69 34.95
CA GLY A 433 -24.16 -0.86 33.76
C GLY A 433 -25.58 -0.31 33.59
N ALA A 434 -26.61 -1.16 33.73
CA ALA A 434 -28.01 -0.74 33.68
C ALA A 434 -28.35 0.27 34.79
N ASP A 435 -27.75 0.13 35.97
CA ASP A 435 -27.96 1.00 37.12
C ASP A 435 -27.25 2.36 37.03
N THR A 436 -26.49 2.60 35.97
CA THR A 436 -25.71 3.84 35.79
C THR A 436 -26.58 5.09 35.87
N ALA A 437 -27.75 5.11 35.24
CA ALA A 437 -28.63 6.28 35.29
C ALA A 437 -29.12 6.56 36.72
N ALA A 438 -29.49 5.52 37.48
CA ALA A 438 -29.93 5.65 38.87
C ALA A 438 -28.79 6.11 39.79
N SER A 439 -27.63 5.49 39.66
CA SER A 439 -26.40 5.86 40.38
C SER A 439 -26.06 7.34 40.15
N LEU A 440 -26.06 7.80 38.89
CA LEU A 440 -25.79 9.20 38.54
C LEU A 440 -26.89 10.14 39.04
N SER A 441 -28.14 9.69 39.11
CA SER A 441 -29.25 10.47 39.68
C SER A 441 -29.04 10.75 41.17
N MET A 442 -28.55 9.77 41.92
CA MET A 442 -28.26 9.91 43.36
C MET A 442 -27.05 10.82 43.60
N ILE A 443 -26.02 10.72 42.75
CA ILE A 443 -24.78 11.52 42.87
C ILE A 443 -24.98 12.97 42.37
N GLY A 444 -25.72 13.13 41.27
CA GLY A 444 -25.72 14.31 40.44
C GLY A 444 -26.80 15.35 40.73
N THR A 445 -27.58 15.22 41.80
CA THR A 445 -28.62 16.22 42.08
C THR A 445 -28.11 17.32 43.01
N THR A 446 -28.30 18.57 42.58
CA THR A 446 -27.97 19.77 43.36
C THR A 446 -29.25 20.45 43.86
N SER A 447 -29.14 21.35 44.84
CA SER A 447 -30.28 22.10 45.36
C SER A 447 -31.02 22.96 44.32
N TYR A 448 -30.41 23.23 43.15
CA TYR A 448 -30.97 24.14 42.13
C TYR A 448 -31.34 23.46 40.82
N THR A 449 -30.56 22.47 40.36
CA THR A 449 -30.83 21.74 39.12
C THR A 449 -30.41 20.28 39.21
N SER A 450 -31.02 19.44 38.38
CA SER A 450 -30.60 18.06 38.15
C SER A 450 -29.57 18.00 37.03
N LEU A 451 -28.34 17.57 37.34
CA LEU A 451 -27.29 17.42 36.33
C LEU A 451 -27.62 16.32 35.33
N ILE A 452 -28.25 15.24 35.78
CA ILE A 452 -28.74 14.18 34.87
C ILE A 452 -29.87 14.70 33.98
N GLY A 453 -30.79 15.52 34.51
CA GLY A 453 -31.82 16.19 33.72
C GLY A 453 -31.24 17.12 32.66
N ASP A 454 -30.26 17.95 33.04
CA ASP A 454 -29.56 18.84 32.09
C ASP A 454 -28.79 18.06 31.01
N MET A 455 -28.18 16.92 31.35
CA MET A 455 -27.49 16.04 30.40
C MET A 455 -28.45 15.52 29.32
N PHE A 456 -29.57 14.88 29.71
CA PHE A 456 -30.54 14.35 28.76
C PHE A 456 -31.17 15.46 27.91
N ILE A 457 -31.57 16.59 28.53
CA ILE A 457 -32.13 17.72 27.79
C ILE A 457 -31.12 18.32 26.80
N ARG A 458 -29.83 18.39 27.14
CA ARG A 458 -28.80 18.87 26.19
C ARG A 458 -28.69 17.97 24.97
N ASN A 459 -28.72 16.65 25.16
CA ASN A 459 -28.68 15.71 24.03
C ASN A 459 -29.97 15.79 23.19
N ILE A 460 -31.14 15.85 23.83
CA ILE A 460 -32.41 16.09 23.16
C ILE A 460 -32.37 17.39 22.34
N ASN A 461 -31.89 18.50 22.92
CA ASN A 461 -31.77 19.77 22.20
C ASN A 461 -30.82 19.68 21.00
N ARG A 462 -29.72 18.93 21.11
CA ARG A 462 -28.83 18.66 19.98
C ARG A 462 -29.55 17.98 18.81
N THR A 463 -30.43 17.01 19.09
CA THR A 463 -31.22 16.35 18.04
C THR A 463 -32.16 17.32 17.34
N TYR A 464 -32.82 18.22 18.09
CA TYR A 464 -33.65 19.28 17.51
C TYR A 464 -32.84 20.24 16.63
N TYR A 465 -31.64 20.64 17.06
CA TYR A 465 -30.75 21.49 16.26
C TYR A 465 -30.27 20.79 14.98
N ALA A 466 -29.90 19.51 15.06
CA ALA A 466 -29.46 18.72 13.90
C ALA A 466 -30.56 18.58 12.84
N ALA A 467 -31.83 18.47 13.26
CA ALA A 467 -32.99 18.42 12.38
C ALA A 467 -33.37 19.78 11.75
N GLY A 468 -32.57 20.84 11.97
CA GLY A 468 -32.80 22.17 11.39
C GLY A 468 -34.12 22.83 11.82
N GLY A 469 -34.68 22.42 12.96
CA GLY A 469 -35.91 22.98 13.54
C GLY A 469 -37.20 22.72 12.75
N LYS A 470 -37.17 21.93 11.67
CA LYS A 470 -38.34 21.64 10.82
C LYS A 470 -38.75 20.16 10.78
N GLY A 471 -37.91 19.26 11.28
CA GLY A 471 -38.24 17.84 11.42
C GLY A 471 -38.96 17.53 12.73
N ALA A 472 -39.91 16.61 12.70
CA ALA A 472 -40.42 15.98 13.92
C ALA A 472 -39.30 15.10 14.49
N VAL A 473 -38.75 15.47 15.65
CA VAL A 473 -37.70 14.72 16.33
C VAL A 473 -38.32 13.98 17.50
N ASN A 474 -38.02 12.68 17.62
CA ASN A 474 -38.46 11.89 18.76
C ASN A 474 -37.46 12.08 19.92
N PRO A 475 -37.83 12.75 21.04
CA PRO A 475 -36.92 12.94 22.16
C PRO A 475 -36.48 11.60 22.78
N LEU A 476 -37.29 10.54 22.66
CA LEU A 476 -36.94 9.21 23.18
C LEU A 476 -35.75 8.61 22.45
N GLN A 477 -35.51 8.93 21.18
CA GLN A 477 -34.31 8.47 20.47
C GLN A 477 -33.05 9.07 21.08
N ALA A 478 -33.06 10.36 21.41
CA ALA A 478 -31.93 10.99 22.10
C ALA A 478 -31.70 10.39 23.50
N VAL A 479 -32.77 9.99 24.19
CA VAL A 479 -32.67 9.28 25.48
C VAL A 479 -32.04 7.90 25.28
N GLN A 480 -32.41 7.16 24.23
CA GLN A 480 -31.80 5.87 23.88
C GLN A 480 -30.29 6.02 23.61
N ASP A 481 -29.91 6.98 22.76
CA ASP A 481 -28.50 7.26 22.44
C ASP A 481 -27.70 7.61 23.71
N THR A 482 -28.26 8.46 24.59
CA THR A 482 -27.63 8.79 25.88
C THR A 482 -27.47 7.55 26.76
N ALA A 483 -28.50 6.71 26.88
CA ALA A 483 -28.45 5.50 27.70
C ALA A 483 -27.38 4.50 27.21
N GLU A 484 -27.27 4.32 25.89
CA GLU A 484 -26.24 3.49 25.27
C GLU A 484 -24.83 4.00 25.60
N VAL A 485 -24.59 5.31 25.47
CA VAL A 485 -23.30 5.93 25.79
C VAL A 485 -22.97 5.85 27.29
N LEU A 486 -23.96 5.99 28.17
CA LEU A 486 -23.76 5.81 29.61
C LEU A 486 -23.35 4.38 29.95
N TRP A 487 -23.99 3.38 29.35
CA TRP A 487 -23.62 1.99 29.55
C TRP A 487 -22.21 1.70 29.03
N ASP A 488 -21.90 2.19 27.83
CA ASP A 488 -20.58 2.10 27.20
C ASP A 488 -19.48 2.67 28.14
N ALA A 489 -19.69 3.86 28.69
CA ALA A 489 -18.76 4.52 29.61
C ALA A 489 -18.64 3.76 30.96
N ALA A 490 -19.74 3.22 31.47
CA ALA A 490 -19.77 2.44 32.71
C ALA A 490 -18.95 1.15 32.56
N TYR A 491 -19.13 0.44 31.45
CA TYR A 491 -18.42 -0.80 31.19
C TYR A 491 -16.93 -0.56 30.90
N VAL A 492 -16.55 0.54 30.22
CA VAL A 492 -15.14 0.96 30.12
C VAL A 492 -14.57 1.25 31.51
N GLY A 493 -15.32 1.96 32.36
CA GLY A 493 -14.96 2.24 33.75
C GLY A 493 -14.68 0.99 34.56
N ALA A 494 -15.61 0.04 34.51
CA ALA A 494 -15.49 -1.25 35.18
C ALA A 494 -14.30 -2.06 34.63
N SER A 495 -14.16 -2.15 33.32
CA SER A 495 -13.06 -2.88 32.66
C SER A 495 -11.69 -2.29 33.01
N SER A 496 -11.55 -0.96 33.06
CA SER A 496 -10.31 -0.32 33.49
C SER A 496 -9.96 -0.62 34.94
N ALA A 497 -10.95 -0.59 35.85
CA ALA A 497 -10.73 -0.94 37.26
C ALA A 497 -10.36 -2.42 37.43
N GLN A 498 -10.97 -3.31 36.64
CA GLN A 498 -10.65 -4.74 36.60
C GLN A 498 -9.19 -4.98 36.18
N LEU A 499 -8.71 -4.26 35.17
CA LEU A 499 -7.33 -4.37 34.69
C LEU A 499 -6.30 -3.82 35.71
N VAL A 500 -6.58 -2.65 36.30
CA VAL A 500 -5.60 -1.92 37.12
C VAL A 500 -5.62 -2.34 38.59
N ILE A 501 -6.79 -2.57 39.17
CA ILE A 501 -6.97 -2.85 40.60
C ILE A 501 -7.04 -4.34 40.86
N ALA A 502 -7.95 -5.05 40.18
CA ALA A 502 -8.12 -6.49 40.38
C ALA A 502 -6.97 -7.30 39.77
N GLN A 503 -6.29 -6.74 38.76
CA GLN A 503 -5.25 -7.42 37.96
C GLN A 503 -5.74 -8.75 37.36
N GLU A 504 -7.04 -8.81 37.06
CA GLU A 504 -7.69 -9.97 36.46
C GLU A 504 -7.93 -9.73 34.97
N TYR A 505 -7.11 -10.36 34.15
CA TYR A 505 -7.12 -10.18 32.69
C TYR A 505 -6.94 -11.49 31.94
N GLU A 506 -7.35 -11.47 30.68
CA GLU A 506 -7.09 -12.52 29.69
C GLU A 506 -6.23 -11.92 28.57
N VAL A 507 -5.22 -12.67 28.16
CA VAL A 507 -4.28 -12.23 27.13
C VAL A 507 -4.86 -12.55 25.75
N ARG A 508 -4.97 -11.53 24.90
CA ARG A 508 -5.48 -11.64 23.52
C ARG A 508 -4.37 -11.37 22.52
N ASP A 509 -4.38 -12.11 21.42
CA ASP A 509 -3.46 -11.89 20.31
C ASP A 509 -3.78 -10.59 19.57
N VAL A 510 -2.72 -9.88 19.18
CA VAL A 510 -2.79 -8.58 18.52
C VAL A 510 -2.21 -8.68 17.11
N ILE A 511 -2.98 -8.20 16.14
CA ILE A 511 -2.54 -8.02 14.76
C ILE A 511 -2.07 -6.58 14.60
N ALA A 512 -0.76 -6.37 14.70
CA ALA A 512 -0.16 -5.05 14.48
C ALA A 512 0.13 -4.78 13.00
N GLN A 513 0.02 -3.50 12.65
CA GLN A 513 0.38 -2.91 11.37
C GLN A 513 1.69 -2.15 11.53
N VAL A 514 2.77 -2.72 10.99
CA VAL A 514 4.13 -2.18 11.11
C VAL A 514 4.54 -1.50 9.81
N VAL A 515 5.07 -0.28 9.87
CA VAL A 515 5.61 0.39 8.68
C VAL A 515 6.90 -0.26 8.23
N ALA A 516 7.02 -0.44 6.92
CA ALA A 516 8.21 -0.97 6.28
C ALA A 516 8.35 -0.39 4.88
N TYR A 517 9.57 -0.46 4.34
CA TYR A 517 9.79 -0.26 2.91
C TYR A 517 9.91 -1.60 2.22
N ARG A 518 9.06 -1.87 1.23
CA ARG A 518 9.18 -3.04 0.36
C ARG A 518 9.96 -2.67 -0.90
N ILE A 519 10.89 -3.50 -1.35
CA ILE A 519 11.58 -3.29 -2.62
C ILE A 519 10.62 -3.54 -3.79
N GLY A 520 10.43 -2.51 -4.61
CA GLY A 520 9.74 -2.60 -5.88
C GLY A 520 8.22 -2.75 -5.79
N GLN A 521 7.54 -2.32 -6.84
CA GLN A 521 6.12 -2.63 -7.02
C GLN A 521 5.96 -3.99 -7.73
N PRO A 522 5.04 -4.87 -7.30
CA PRO A 522 4.83 -6.18 -7.92
C PRO A 522 4.63 -6.12 -9.43
N PHE A 523 3.86 -5.14 -9.91
CA PHE A 523 3.61 -4.93 -11.33
C PHE A 523 4.90 -4.75 -12.15
N TYR A 524 5.81 -3.88 -11.72
CA TYR A 524 7.07 -3.63 -12.43
C TYR A 524 8.03 -4.81 -12.34
N ILE A 525 8.02 -5.55 -11.22
CA ILE A 525 8.83 -6.77 -11.04
C ILE A 525 8.41 -7.86 -12.05
N TYR A 526 7.11 -8.10 -12.21
CA TYR A 526 6.62 -9.07 -13.21
C TYR A 526 6.90 -8.61 -14.64
N LEU A 527 6.71 -7.31 -14.92
CA LEU A 527 6.95 -6.74 -16.24
C LEU A 527 8.43 -6.86 -16.65
N ILE A 528 9.38 -6.50 -15.78
CA ILE A 528 10.80 -6.57 -16.12
C ILE A 528 11.28 -8.00 -16.28
N THR A 529 10.74 -8.93 -15.47
CA THR A 529 11.05 -10.35 -15.61
C THR A 529 10.57 -10.87 -16.96
N ALA A 530 9.36 -10.51 -17.40
CA ALA A 530 8.86 -10.90 -18.71
C ALA A 530 9.72 -10.34 -19.85
N ILE A 531 10.15 -9.07 -19.75
CA ILE A 531 11.03 -8.43 -20.75
C ILE A 531 12.41 -9.14 -20.80
N ASN A 532 13.02 -9.37 -19.64
CA ASN A 532 14.32 -10.04 -19.53
C ASN A 532 14.27 -11.49 -20.04
N ALA A 533 13.21 -12.23 -19.70
CA ALA A 533 13.01 -13.60 -20.13
C ALA A 533 12.78 -13.67 -21.65
N THR A 534 11.98 -12.75 -22.20
CA THR A 534 11.74 -12.66 -23.64
C THR A 534 13.03 -12.34 -24.39
N ALA A 535 13.83 -11.37 -23.91
CA ALA A 535 15.11 -11.03 -24.51
C ALA A 535 16.11 -12.20 -24.49
N LEU A 536 16.18 -12.94 -23.37
CA LEU A 536 17.02 -14.12 -23.26
C LEU A 536 16.56 -15.25 -24.19
N LEU A 537 15.25 -15.51 -24.26
CA LEU A 537 14.69 -16.50 -25.17
C LEU A 537 14.97 -16.14 -26.63
N LEU A 538 14.80 -14.88 -27.01
CA LEU A 538 15.15 -14.40 -28.35
C LEU A 538 16.64 -14.61 -28.66
N LEU A 539 17.54 -14.30 -27.70
CA LEU A 539 18.98 -14.53 -27.88
C LEU A 539 19.30 -16.02 -28.09
N VAL A 540 18.71 -16.91 -27.28
CA VAL A 540 18.91 -18.36 -27.38
C VAL A 540 18.36 -18.90 -28.70
N VAL A 541 17.16 -18.49 -29.11
CA VAL A 541 16.55 -18.90 -30.38
C VAL A 541 17.41 -18.44 -31.56
N GLU A 542 17.88 -17.19 -31.55
CA GLU A 542 18.75 -16.67 -32.60
C GLU A 542 20.12 -17.35 -32.63
N ALA A 543 20.70 -17.65 -31.46
CA ALA A 543 21.92 -18.42 -31.34
C ALA A 543 21.74 -19.81 -31.95
N ILE A 544 20.67 -20.55 -31.63
CA ILE A 544 20.41 -21.88 -32.18
C ILE A 544 20.17 -21.80 -33.69
N ARG A 545 19.29 -20.88 -34.15
CA ARG A 545 18.92 -20.71 -35.56
C ARG A 545 20.14 -20.43 -36.45
N THR A 546 21.08 -19.63 -35.96
CA THR A 546 22.29 -19.24 -36.70
C THR A 546 23.48 -20.16 -36.42
N ARG A 547 23.29 -21.24 -35.66
CA ARG A 547 24.36 -22.15 -35.19
C ARG A 547 25.49 -21.37 -34.51
N PHE A 548 25.13 -20.58 -33.50
CA PHE A 548 25.98 -19.61 -32.81
C PHE A 548 26.70 -18.67 -33.79
N TRP A 549 25.94 -18.10 -34.75
CA TRP A 549 26.47 -17.19 -35.75
C TRP A 549 27.75 -17.71 -36.43
N ALA A 550 27.77 -18.99 -36.82
CA ALA A 550 28.97 -19.63 -37.38
C ALA A 550 29.54 -18.86 -38.57
N SER A 551 28.68 -18.26 -39.41
CA SER A 551 29.04 -17.51 -40.62
C SER A 551 29.19 -15.99 -40.43
N LEU A 552 29.36 -15.49 -39.20
CA LEU A 552 29.44 -14.05 -38.95
C LEU A 552 30.81 -13.48 -39.35
N PRO A 553 30.90 -12.58 -40.35
CA PRO A 553 32.17 -11.96 -40.75
C PRO A 553 32.66 -11.02 -39.66
N GLN A 554 33.97 -10.77 -39.55
CA GLN A 554 34.56 -9.79 -38.62
C GLN A 554 34.24 -8.33 -38.97
N LEU A 555 33.90 -8.07 -40.24
CA LEU A 555 33.49 -6.75 -40.73
C LEU A 555 32.28 -6.21 -39.97
N ASP A 556 32.42 -5.03 -39.38
CA ASP A 556 31.35 -4.29 -38.70
C ASP A 556 31.02 -3.00 -39.49
N PHE A 557 29.85 -2.96 -40.14
CA PHE A 557 29.44 -1.79 -40.92
C PHE A 557 29.09 -0.58 -40.04
N ALA A 558 28.90 -0.78 -38.73
CA ALA A 558 28.68 0.30 -37.78
C ALA A 558 30.00 0.99 -37.37
N ASP A 559 31.14 0.38 -37.69
CA ASP A 559 32.46 0.92 -37.42
C ASP A 559 33.01 1.64 -38.65
N VAL A 560 33.37 2.92 -38.48
CA VAL A 560 33.86 3.77 -39.58
C VAL A 560 35.17 3.24 -40.14
N LYS A 561 36.11 2.80 -39.28
CA LYS A 561 37.39 2.22 -39.72
C LYS A 561 37.17 1.00 -40.61
N SER A 562 36.33 0.09 -40.13
CA SER A 562 35.99 -1.14 -40.85
C SER A 562 35.29 -0.84 -42.18
N THR A 563 34.39 0.13 -42.22
CA THR A 563 33.68 0.51 -43.45
C THR A 563 34.60 1.15 -44.49
N VAL A 564 35.46 2.09 -44.08
CA VAL A 564 36.39 2.79 -44.99
C VAL A 564 37.38 1.80 -45.60
N VAL A 565 38.03 0.97 -44.78
CA VAL A 565 39.00 -0.02 -45.27
C VAL A 565 38.32 -1.05 -46.17
N ALA A 566 37.16 -1.59 -45.78
CA ALA A 566 36.43 -2.55 -46.61
C ALA A 566 35.99 -1.98 -47.95
N SER A 567 35.51 -0.73 -47.97
CA SER A 567 35.13 -0.05 -49.20
C SER A 567 36.33 0.17 -50.13
N SER A 568 37.51 0.48 -49.58
CA SER A 568 38.72 0.65 -50.38
C SER A 568 39.38 -0.63 -50.84
N VAL A 569 39.18 -1.77 -50.17
CA VAL A 569 39.64 -3.09 -50.67
C VAL A 569 38.95 -3.45 -51.99
N GLY A 570 37.77 -2.90 -52.26
CA GLY A 570 37.13 -2.95 -53.58
C GLY A 570 37.61 -1.88 -54.59
N GLY A 571 38.47 -0.93 -54.16
CA GLY A 571 38.92 0.25 -54.92
C GLY A 571 40.39 0.16 -55.35
N THR A 572 41.34 0.52 -54.48
CA THR A 572 42.80 0.17 -54.52
C THR A 572 43.63 0.93 -53.47
N ALA A 573 43.45 2.25 -53.32
CA ALA A 573 44.43 3.13 -52.63
C ALA A 573 44.62 2.94 -51.11
N ILE A 574 43.56 2.87 -50.30
CA ILE A 574 43.70 2.69 -48.83
C ILE A 574 44.04 1.22 -48.53
N ALA A 575 43.55 0.29 -49.34
CA ALA A 575 43.88 -1.13 -49.21
C ALA A 575 45.37 -1.43 -49.44
N GLU A 576 46.00 -0.74 -50.39
CA GLU A 576 47.44 -0.79 -50.60
C GLU A 576 48.21 -0.25 -49.39
N ALA A 577 47.81 0.89 -48.82
CA ALA A 577 48.44 1.44 -47.61
C ALA A 577 48.31 0.50 -46.39
N VAL A 578 47.15 -0.14 -46.22
CA VAL A 578 46.95 -1.19 -45.19
C VAL A 578 47.91 -2.36 -45.44
N LYS A 579 48.01 -2.81 -46.69
CA LYS A 579 48.89 -3.92 -47.08
C LYS A 579 50.37 -3.60 -46.82
N GLU A 580 50.83 -2.41 -47.21
CA GLU A 580 52.19 -1.92 -46.91
C GLU A 580 52.47 -1.87 -45.40
N GLY A 581 51.48 -1.46 -44.59
CA GLY A 581 51.59 -1.45 -43.13
C GLY A 581 51.82 -2.85 -42.54
N TYR A 582 51.12 -3.87 -43.06
CA TYR A 582 51.35 -5.26 -42.67
C TYR A 582 52.71 -5.80 -43.16
N GLU A 583 53.13 -5.42 -44.37
CA GLU A 583 54.43 -5.81 -44.94
C GLU A 583 55.61 -5.22 -44.15
N LYS A 584 55.50 -3.99 -43.64
CA LYS A 584 56.56 -3.33 -42.82
C LYS A 584 56.76 -3.96 -41.45
N MET A 585 55.81 -4.74 -40.93
CA MET A 585 55.91 -5.39 -39.61
C MET A 585 56.40 -6.85 -39.65
N GLY A 586 56.69 -7.42 -40.82
CA GLY A 586 57.20 -8.78 -40.93
C GLY A 586 58.22 -8.95 -42.06
N GLU A 587 59.47 -9.31 -41.72
CA GLU A 587 60.56 -9.63 -42.68
C GLU A 587 60.35 -10.93 -43.49
N ARG A 588 59.12 -11.45 -43.61
CA ARG A 588 58.77 -12.62 -44.45
C ARG A 588 57.36 -12.43 -45.03
N PRO A 589 57.04 -13.02 -46.20
CA PRO A 589 55.77 -12.79 -46.88
C PRO A 589 54.62 -13.41 -46.08
N ILE A 590 54.02 -12.64 -45.19
CA ILE A 590 52.89 -13.05 -44.38
C ILE A 590 51.62 -12.76 -45.17
N LYS A 591 50.88 -13.83 -45.49
CA LYS A 591 49.53 -13.90 -46.08
C LYS A 591 48.42 -13.23 -45.22
N GLU A 592 48.74 -12.30 -44.32
CA GLU A 592 47.75 -11.66 -43.44
C GLU A 592 47.21 -10.39 -44.09
N VAL A 593 46.29 -10.60 -45.03
CA VAL A 593 45.36 -9.57 -45.50
C VAL A 593 44.47 -9.17 -44.33
N TRP A 594 44.21 -7.86 -44.19
CA TRP A 594 43.30 -7.29 -43.20
C TRP A 594 42.01 -8.11 -43.07
N ARG A 595 41.70 -8.57 -41.84
CA ARG A 595 40.61 -9.54 -41.58
C ARG A 595 39.25 -8.91 -41.35
N GLY A 596 39.14 -7.58 -41.39
CA GLY A 596 37.87 -6.87 -41.17
C GLY A 596 37.58 -6.52 -39.70
N SER A 597 38.50 -6.75 -38.77
CA SER A 597 38.26 -6.56 -37.33
C SER A 597 38.32 -5.09 -36.90
N ARG A 598 37.29 -4.63 -36.17
CA ARG A 598 37.25 -3.32 -35.50
C ARG A 598 38.39 -3.09 -34.50
N ALA A 599 38.92 -4.16 -33.91
CA ALA A 599 40.00 -4.09 -32.92
C ALA A 599 41.40 -4.03 -33.55
N ASP A 600 41.48 -4.03 -34.88
CA ASP A 600 42.75 -3.87 -35.55
C ASP A 600 43.30 -2.46 -35.31
N ARG A 601 44.51 -2.42 -34.72
CA ARG A 601 45.22 -1.18 -34.39
C ARG A 601 45.83 -0.56 -35.63
N LEU A 602 46.31 -1.37 -36.57
CA LEU A 602 47.00 -0.92 -37.77
C LEU A 602 46.07 -0.15 -38.71
N ALA A 603 44.88 -0.69 -38.96
CA ALA A 603 43.84 0.04 -39.68
C ALA A 603 43.41 1.35 -38.97
N GLY A 604 43.67 1.49 -37.67
CA GLY A 604 43.42 2.71 -36.92
C GLY A 604 44.51 3.78 -37.04
N ASP A 605 45.74 3.38 -37.39
CA ASP A 605 46.90 4.28 -37.47
C ASP A 605 47.08 4.90 -38.88
N ILE A 606 46.24 4.51 -39.85
CA ILE A 606 46.30 5.01 -41.23
C ILE A 606 45.68 6.40 -41.30
N ALA A 607 46.49 7.39 -41.70
CA ALA A 607 46.04 8.73 -41.98
C ALA A 607 45.19 8.76 -43.27
N VAL A 608 43.97 9.30 -43.19
CA VAL A 608 43.05 9.45 -44.33
C VAL A 608 42.68 10.92 -44.54
N MET A 609 42.52 11.32 -45.80
CA MET A 609 42.09 12.67 -46.18
C MET A 609 41.00 12.60 -47.26
N ILE A 610 40.15 13.63 -47.29
CA ILE A 610 39.15 13.80 -48.35
C ILE A 610 39.82 14.54 -49.52
N VAL A 611 39.74 13.96 -50.71
CA VAL A 611 40.27 14.52 -51.97
C VAL A 611 39.16 14.50 -53.01
N GLU A 612 39.18 15.46 -53.93
CA GLU A 612 38.27 15.47 -55.07
C GLU A 612 38.90 14.71 -56.24
N LYS A 613 38.22 13.67 -56.72
CA LYS A 613 38.61 12.92 -57.92
C LYS A 613 37.41 12.81 -58.85
N GLU A 614 37.59 13.16 -60.12
CA GLU A 614 36.52 13.11 -61.13
C GLU A 614 35.23 13.86 -60.68
N ASN A 615 35.41 15.07 -60.12
CA ASN A 615 34.33 15.92 -59.59
C ASN A 615 33.48 15.29 -58.47
N SER A 616 34.01 14.28 -57.76
CA SER A 616 33.35 13.64 -56.62
C SER A 616 34.28 13.59 -55.41
N PRO A 617 33.77 13.82 -54.18
CA PRO A 617 34.56 13.67 -52.97
C PRO A 617 34.87 12.20 -52.71
N CYS A 618 36.14 11.87 -52.54
CA CYS A 618 36.62 10.53 -52.21
C CYS A 618 37.55 10.57 -50.98
N ILE A 619 37.63 9.45 -50.26
CA ILE A 619 38.58 9.29 -49.14
C ILE A 619 39.79 8.54 -49.67
N THR A 620 41.00 9.06 -49.43
CA THR A 620 42.27 8.40 -49.78
C THR A 620 43.22 8.39 -48.59
N ALA A 621 44.19 7.47 -48.59
CA ALA A 621 45.27 7.46 -47.61
C ALA A 621 46.21 8.65 -47.86
N CYS A 622 46.67 9.29 -46.79
CA CYS A 622 47.75 10.27 -46.85
C CYS A 622 49.08 9.50 -46.89
N LYS A 623 49.87 9.73 -47.93
CA LYS A 623 51.22 9.14 -48.04
C LYS A 623 52.22 9.85 -47.16
#